data_AF-A0A662NJC5-F1
#
_entry.id   AF-A0A662NJC5-F1
#
_cell.length_a   1.000
_cell.length_b   1.000
_cell.length_c   1.000
_cell.angle_alpha   90.00
_cell.angle_beta   90.00
_cell.angle_gamma   90.00
#
_symmetry.space_group_name_H-M   'P 1'
#
loop_
_entity.id
_entity.type
_entity.pdbx_description
1 polymer ?
#
loop_
_entity_poly.entity_id
_entity_poly.type
_entity_poly.pdbx_seq_one_letter_code
_entity_poly.pdbx_strand_id
1 'polypeptide(L)' 'ADLIKEASKDSQFIVITLRDVMMANADKIIGVSMRNGISRVVSLSLEKAMEYLEKARAKNANAAI' A
#
# COMPACT_ATOMS: atom_id res chain seq x y z
N ALA A 1 8.02 -6.21 9.09
CA ALA A 1 7.71 -6.83 7.78
C ALA A 1 8.52 -8.10 7.54
N ASP A 2 9.66 -8.27 8.21
CA ASP A 2 10.65 -9.31 7.89
C ASP A 2 10.14 -10.75 8.06
N LEU A 3 9.32 -11.02 9.09
CA LEU A 3 8.71 -12.34 9.26
C LEU A 3 7.82 -12.75 8.07
N ILE A 4 7.02 -11.81 7.55
CA ILE A 4 6.16 -12.06 6.39
C ILE A 4 7.01 -12.26 5.13
N LYS A 5 8.09 -11.49 4.99
CA LYS A 5 9.01 -11.62 3.86
C LYS A 5 9.76 -12.95 3.87
N GLU A 6 10.15 -13.43 5.05
CA GLU A 6 10.79 -14.73 5.18
C GLU A 6 9.82 -15.86 4.84
N ALA A 7 8.62 -15.83 5.44
CA ALA A 7 7.58 -16.81 5.16
C ALA A 7 7.11 -16.79 3.69
N SER A 8 7.22 -15.64 3.00
CA SER A 8 6.78 -15.53 1.61
C SER A 8 7.65 -16.29 0.60
N LYS A 9 8.79 -16.84 1.03
CA LYS A 9 9.62 -17.72 0.20
C LYS A 9 8.90 -19.04 -0.13
N ASP A 10 8.10 -19.54 0.81
CA ASP A 10 7.45 -20.86 0.71
C ASP A 10 5.92 -20.76 0.59
N SER A 11 5.34 -19.57 0.71
CA SER A 11 3.90 -19.36 0.68
C SER A 11 3.52 -18.00 0.12
N GLN A 12 2.37 -17.91 -0.55
CA GLN A 12 1.90 -16.64 -1.10
C GLN A 12 1.24 -15.78 -0.02
N PHE A 13 1.72 -14.55 0.16
CA PHE A 13 1.13 -13.56 1.07
C PHE A 13 0.50 -12.42 0.29
N ILE A 14 -0.74 -12.09 0.65
CA ILE A 14 -1.43 -10.86 0.22
C ILE A 14 -1.72 -10.06 1.48
N VAL A 15 -1.14 -8.85 1.56
CA VAL A 15 -1.25 -7.99 2.74
C VAL A 15 -1.89 -6.67 2.32
N ILE A 16 -3.03 -6.35 2.92
CA ILE A 16 -3.70 -5.05 2.77
C ILE A 16 -3.24 -4.16 3.92
N THR A 17 -2.65 -3.01 3.61
CA THR A 17 -2.04 -2.13 4.61
C THR A 17 -2.03 -0.67 4.14
N LEU A 18 -2.06 0.25 5.11
CA LEU A 18 -1.79 1.69 4.92
C LEU A 18 -0.45 2.12 5.57
N ARG A 19 0.36 1.15 6.01
CA ARG A 19 1.65 1.39 6.65
C ARG A 19 2.77 1.19 5.64
N ASP A 20 3.57 2.24 5.43
CA ASP A 20 4.81 2.27 4.65
C ASP A 20 5.75 1.10 5.00
N VAL A 21 6.01 0.86 6.28
CA VAL A 21 6.91 -0.20 6.76
C VAL A 21 6.52 -1.60 6.30
N MET A 22 5.24 -1.83 6.01
CA MET A 22 4.75 -3.12 5.51
C MET A 22 4.92 -3.24 3.99
N MET A 23 4.85 -2.14 3.26
CA MET A 23 4.99 -2.11 1.80
C MET A 23 6.46 -2.14 1.36
N ALA A 24 7.39 -1.64 2.19
CA ALA A 24 8.81 -1.51 1.86
C ALA A 24 9.47 -2.82 1.37
N ASN A 25 9.04 -3.97 1.92
CA ASN A 25 9.61 -5.28 1.58
C ASN A 25 8.71 -6.12 0.65
N ALA A 26 7.61 -5.55 0.15
CA ALA A 26 6.67 -6.26 -0.72
C ALA A 26 7.28 -6.49 -2.12
N ASP A 27 7.10 -7.71 -2.67
CA ASP A 27 7.57 -8.02 -4.02
C ASP A 27 6.80 -7.27 -5.12
N LYS A 28 5.51 -7.03 -4.87
CA LYS A 28 4.62 -6.25 -5.74
C LYS A 28 3.71 -5.40 -4.86
N ILE A 29 3.42 -4.20 -5.33
CA ILE A 29 2.47 -3.30 -4.68
C ILE A 29 1.31 -3.08 -5.64
N ILE A 30 0.09 -3.28 -5.14
CA ILE A 30 -1.14 -3.00 -5.88
C ILE A 30 -1.84 -1.81 -5.21
N GLY A 31 -2.02 -0.75 -5.97
CA GLY A 31 -2.82 0.40 -5.58
C GLY A 31 -4.29 0.17 -5.91
N VAL A 32 -5.16 0.42 -4.94
CA VAL A 32 -6.62 0.42 -5.14
C VAL A 32 -7.11 1.86 -5.02
N SER A 33 -7.90 2.30 -6.00
CA SER A 33 -8.55 3.61 -5.97
C SER A 33 -10.00 3.48 -6.41
N MET A 34 -10.85 4.40 -5.97
CA MET A 34 -12.24 4.47 -6.39
C MET A 34 -12.48 5.76 -7.17
N ARG A 35 -13.11 5.65 -8.33
CA ARG A 35 -13.58 6.81 -9.10
C ARG A 35 -14.96 6.51 -9.67
N ASN A 36 -15.91 7.37 -9.33
CA ASN A 36 -17.34 7.26 -9.68
C ASN A 36 -17.96 5.94 -9.18
N GLY A 37 -17.68 5.55 -7.92
CA GLY A 37 -18.19 4.32 -7.33
C GLY A 37 -17.55 3.02 -7.85
N ILE A 38 -16.63 3.10 -8.82
CA ILE A 38 -15.96 1.94 -9.40
C ILE A 38 -14.51 1.86 -8.89
N SER A 39 -14.18 0.74 -8.26
CA SER A 39 -12.82 0.42 -7.83
C SER A 39 -11.93 0.04 -9.02
N ARG A 40 -10.71 0.58 -9.04
CA ARG A 40 -9.67 0.28 -10.02
C ARG A 40 -8.40 -0.16 -9.30
N VAL A 41 -7.76 -1.18 -9.85
CA VAL A 41 -6.48 -1.73 -9.38
C VAL A 41 -5.39 -1.41 -10.38
N VAL A 42 -4.24 -0.98 -9.87
CA VAL A 42 -3.04 -0.68 -10.67
C VAL A 42 -1.80 -1.23 -9.98
N SER A 43 -0.84 -1.74 -10.75
CA SER A 43 0.49 -2.07 -10.21
C SER A 43 1.28 -0.79 -9.98
N LEU A 44 1.91 -0.66 -8.81
CA LEU A 44 2.68 0.52 -8.43
C LEU A 44 4.15 0.17 -8.18
N SER A 45 5.03 1.15 -8.41
CA SER A 45 6.37 1.16 -7.82
C SER A 45 6.29 1.59 -6.36
N LEU A 46 7.32 1.26 -5.57
CA LEU A 46 7.42 1.69 -4.18
C LEU A 46 7.39 3.22 -4.06
N GLU A 47 8.10 3.94 -4.93
CA GLU A 47 8.13 5.40 -4.97
C GLU A 47 6.73 6.00 -5.12
N LYS A 48 5.94 5.54 -6.11
CA LYS A 48 4.56 6.01 -6.31
C LYS A 48 3.65 5.62 -5.15
N ALA A 49 3.85 4.43 -4.57
CA ALA A 49 3.07 4.00 -3.41
C ALA A 49 3.30 4.90 -2.19
N MET A 50 4.55 5.30 -1.94
CA MET A 50 4.91 6.23 -0.86
C MET A 50 4.30 7.62 -1.08
N GLU A 51 4.38 8.15 -2.31
CA GLU A 51 3.76 9.43 -2.67
C GLU A 51 2.25 9.44 -2.37
N TYR A 52 1.53 8.37 -2.73
CA TYR A 52 0.11 8.25 -2.43
C TYR A 52 -0.17 8.11 -0.93
N LEU A 53 0.68 7.41 -0.19
CA LEU A 53 0.53 7.22 1.24
C LEU A 53 0.70 8.56 2.00
N GLU A 54 1.68 9.37 1.61
CA GLU A 54 1.90 10.72 2.17
C GLU A 54 0.72 11.64 1.89
N LYS A 55 0.22 11.65 0.65
CA LYS A 55 -0.99 12.41 0.28
C LYS A 55 -2.21 11.97 1.11
N ALA A 56 -2.38 10.67 1.33
CA ALA A 56 -3.46 10.14 2.16
C ALA A 56 -3.32 10.56 3.63
N ARG A 57 -2.10 10.52 4.19
CA ARG A 57 -1.82 10.98 5.56
C ARG A 57 -2.12 12.46 5.73
N ALA A 58 -1.64 13.29 4.80
CA ALA A 58 -1.87 14.74 4.84
C ALA A 58 -3.38 15.08 4.76
N LYS A 59 -4.13 14.38 3.91
CA LYS A 59 -5.58 14.56 3.79
C LYS A 59 -6.31 14.19 5.09
N ASN A 60 -5.91 13.11 5.74
CA ASN A 60 -6.52 12.68 7.00
C ASN A 60 -6.19 13.63 8.16
N ALA A 61 -4.96 14.17 8.21
CA ALA A 61 -4.58 15.17 9.20
C ALA A 61 -5.41 16.46 9.07
N ASN A 62 -5.65 16.93 7.85
CA ASN A 62 -6.47 18.12 7.60
C ASN A 62 -7.98 17.90 7.81
N ALA A 63 -8.45 16.66 7.77
CA ALA A 63 -9.86 16.34 8.03
C ALA A 63 -10.17 16.20 9.54
N ALA A 64 -9.14 16.15 10.39
CA ALA A 64 -9.26 16.01 11.84
C ALA A 64 -9.19 17.37 12.59
N ILE A 65 -9.10 18.48 11.86
CA ILE A 65 -9.12 19.87 12.33
C ILE A 65 -10.43 20.51 11.85
#